data_AF-A0A165ULY2-F1
#
_entry.id   AF-A0A165ULY2-F1
#
_cell.length_a   1.000
_cell.length_b   1.000
_cell.length_c   1.000
_cell.angle_alpha   90.00
_cell.angle_beta   90.00
_cell.angle_gamma   90.00
#
_symmetry.space_group_name_H-M   'P 1'
#
loop_
_entity.id
_entity.type
_entity.pdbx_description
1 polymer ?
#
loop_
_entity_poly.entity_id
_entity_poly.type
_entity_poly.pdbx_seq_one_letter_code
_entity_poly.pdbx_strand_id
1 'polypeptide(L)'
;MQKKMVVAVGMALALSAGSTMAQDRTESSVTCADLNWSAEVLAVNPDIAQTCQSVYEKDGELYAKAVIEVVRVRGNRMTFRTVHTDGTMGDSRSVQLDSSWRADIGGRSYRASDLMRGQQLNVYLPEDRFALAVHDEDGPDAADMVVIEEEVVEMPTTASPLFLIGAAGGALLALGGALTGLRRRS
;
A
#
# COMPACT_ATOMS: atom_id res chain seq x y z
N MET A 1 -76.43 24.44 46.45
CA MET A 1 -75.11 24.70 45.84
C MET A 1 -74.94 23.76 44.65
N GLN A 2 -75.02 24.30 43.44
CA GLN A 2 -74.78 23.64 42.14
C GLN A 2 -73.30 23.85 41.77
N LYS A 3 -72.57 23.08 40.96
CA LYS A 3 -72.66 21.79 40.25
C LYS A 3 -71.29 21.68 39.52
N LYS A 4 -70.81 20.46 39.23
CA LYS A 4 -69.67 20.11 38.33
C LYS A 4 -68.29 20.28 39.01
N MET A 5 -67.35 19.33 38.96
CA MET A 5 -66.94 18.54 37.80
C MET A 5 -66.58 17.09 38.14
N VAL A 6 -67.00 16.19 37.24
CA VAL A 6 -66.43 14.88 36.99
C VAL A 6 -65.21 15.08 36.09
N VAL A 7 -64.05 14.47 36.40
CA VAL A 7 -63.13 13.94 35.39
C VAL A 7 -62.41 12.72 35.97
N ALA A 8 -62.75 11.55 35.44
CA ALA A 8 -61.94 10.35 35.52
C ALA A 8 -60.98 10.35 34.31
N VAL A 9 -59.68 10.11 34.52
CA VAL A 9 -58.76 9.61 33.48
C VAL A 9 -57.71 8.74 34.17
N GLY A 10 -57.81 7.43 33.93
CA GLY A 10 -56.67 6.54 34.02
C GLY A 10 -56.09 6.34 32.62
N MET A 11 -54.76 6.42 32.48
CA MET A 11 -53.97 5.83 31.38
C MET A 11 -52.50 5.96 31.79
N ALA A 12 -51.88 4.87 32.24
CA ALA A 12 -51.06 3.97 31.44
C ALA A 12 -49.59 4.44 31.34
N LEU A 13 -48.73 3.55 31.82
CA LEU A 13 -47.27 3.49 31.72
C LEU A 13 -46.74 3.94 30.35
N ALA A 14 -45.76 4.86 30.37
CA ALA A 14 -44.78 4.98 29.30
C ALA A 14 -43.41 5.29 29.92
N LEU A 15 -42.68 4.22 30.26
CA LEU A 15 -41.24 4.28 30.48
C LEU A 15 -40.58 4.69 29.16
N SER A 16 -40.32 5.99 29.00
CA SER A 16 -39.46 6.48 27.93
C SER A 16 -38.02 6.41 28.44
N ALA A 17 -37.43 5.21 28.34
CA ALA A 17 -36.00 5.04 28.41
C ALA A 17 -35.39 5.80 27.23
N GLY A 18 -34.90 7.01 27.50
CA GLY A 18 -34.01 7.72 26.59
C GLY A 18 -32.64 7.05 26.62
N SER A 19 -32.50 5.92 25.95
CA SER A 19 -31.21 5.38 25.57
C SER A 19 -30.58 6.33 24.55
N THR A 20 -29.79 7.26 25.06
CA THR A 20 -28.75 7.90 24.26
C THR A 20 -27.85 6.78 23.75
N MET A 21 -27.98 6.43 22.48
CA MET A 21 -26.99 5.63 21.75
C MET A 21 -25.72 6.46 21.75
N ALA A 22 -24.90 6.31 22.80
CA ALA A 22 -23.50 6.61 22.74
C ALA A 22 -22.96 5.66 21.66
N GLN A 23 -22.65 6.23 20.50
CA GLN A 23 -21.89 5.54 19.47
C GLN A 23 -20.66 4.96 20.15
N ASP A 24 -20.66 3.64 20.25
CA ASP A 24 -19.51 2.83 20.56
C ASP A 24 -18.47 3.17 19.48
N ARG A 25 -17.66 4.20 19.75
CA ARG A 25 -16.35 4.29 19.12
C ARG A 25 -15.57 3.17 19.77
N THR A 26 -15.73 1.97 19.23
CA THR A 26 -14.79 0.91 19.45
C THR A 26 -13.46 1.44 18.91
N GLU A 27 -12.63 2.00 19.79
CA GLU A 27 -11.20 2.09 19.54
C GLU A 27 -10.76 0.65 19.32
N SER A 28 -10.72 0.21 18.05
CA SER A 28 -10.16 -1.09 17.70
C SER A 28 -8.78 -1.14 18.34
N SER A 29 -8.61 -2.03 19.32
CA SER A 29 -7.34 -2.22 20.04
C SER A 29 -6.26 -2.85 19.16
N VAL A 30 -6.56 -3.04 17.87
CA VAL A 30 -5.70 -3.63 16.86
C VAL A 30 -4.67 -2.58 16.46
N THR A 31 -3.41 -2.89 16.74
CA THR A 31 -2.28 -2.06 16.39
C THR A 31 -1.58 -2.62 15.15
N CYS A 32 -0.67 -1.85 14.56
CA CYS A 32 0.16 -2.33 13.44
C CYS A 32 0.97 -3.59 13.78
N ALA A 33 1.19 -3.90 15.07
CA ALA A 33 1.87 -5.11 15.52
C ALA A 33 0.98 -6.35 15.49
N ASP A 34 -0.34 -6.17 15.48
CA ASP A 34 -1.34 -7.25 15.47
C ASP A 34 -1.72 -7.68 14.05
N LEU A 35 -1.27 -6.94 13.02
CA LEU A 35 -1.48 -7.29 11.62
C LEU A 35 -0.63 -8.50 11.22
N ASN A 36 -1.31 -9.55 10.76
CA ASN A 36 -0.65 -10.77 10.31
C ASN A 36 -0.51 -10.76 8.79
N TRP A 37 0.52 -10.07 8.30
CA TRP A 37 0.84 -9.99 6.89
C TRP A 37 1.07 -11.37 6.25
N SER A 38 0.51 -11.57 5.06
CA SER A 38 0.77 -12.80 4.28
C SER A 38 2.26 -12.92 3.89
N ALA A 39 2.73 -14.16 3.73
CA ALA A 39 4.12 -14.43 3.37
C ALA A 39 4.48 -13.84 2.00
N GLU A 40 3.52 -13.82 1.08
CA GLU A 40 3.64 -13.20 -0.24
C GLU A 40 3.85 -11.68 -0.13
N VAL A 41 3.10 -11.00 0.74
CA VAL A 41 3.26 -9.54 0.94
C VAL A 41 4.61 -9.22 1.57
N LEU A 42 5.04 -10.00 2.56
CA LEU A 42 6.34 -9.82 3.23
C LEU A 42 7.54 -10.15 2.32
N ALA A 43 7.40 -11.12 1.40
CA ALA A 43 8.46 -11.48 0.47
C ALA A 43 8.81 -10.32 -0.47
N VAL A 44 7.78 -9.56 -0.88
CA VAL A 44 7.93 -8.39 -1.75
C VAL A 44 8.19 -7.11 -0.93
N ASN A 45 7.76 -7.08 0.34
CA ASN A 45 7.78 -5.88 1.19
C ASN A 45 8.27 -6.24 2.60
N PRO A 46 9.56 -6.54 2.77
CA PRO A 46 10.11 -6.90 4.08
C PRO A 46 10.04 -5.75 5.09
N ASP A 47 9.89 -4.51 4.61
CA ASP A 47 9.77 -3.26 5.36
C ASP A 47 8.32 -2.82 5.62
N ILE A 48 7.31 -3.59 5.21
CA ILE A 48 5.90 -3.15 5.27
C ILE A 48 5.44 -2.78 6.69
N ALA A 49 5.96 -3.47 7.71
CA ALA A 49 5.68 -3.15 9.11
C ALA A 49 6.14 -1.73 9.50
N GLN A 50 7.19 -1.21 8.85
CA GLN A 50 7.71 0.14 9.09
C GLN A 50 6.88 1.22 8.39
N THR A 51 5.99 0.83 7.47
CA THR A 51 5.09 1.73 6.72
C THR A 51 3.73 1.92 7.41
N CYS A 52 3.33 0.99 8.27
CA CYS A 52 2.04 1.04 8.96
C CYS A 52 2.03 2.15 10.02
N GLN A 53 1.15 3.14 9.83
CA GLN A 53 0.97 4.24 10.77
C GLN A 53 -0.21 4.00 11.72
N SER A 54 -1.28 3.41 11.21
CA SER A 54 -2.45 3.02 12.00
C SER A 54 -3.19 1.87 11.34
N VAL A 55 -4.04 1.18 12.09
CA VAL A 55 -4.94 0.15 11.55
C VAL A 55 -6.33 0.74 11.40
N TYR A 56 -7.01 0.34 10.34
CA TYR A 56 -8.40 0.68 10.06
C TYR A 56 -9.17 -0.60 9.80
N GLU A 57 -10.31 -0.78 10.46
CA GLU A 57 -11.17 -1.95 10.32
C GLU A 57 -12.44 -1.56 9.55
N LYS A 58 -12.77 -2.30 8.49
CA LYS A 58 -14.02 -2.12 7.73
C LYS A 58 -14.57 -3.46 7.30
N ASP A 59 -15.86 -3.67 7.51
CA ASP A 59 -16.56 -4.90 7.15
C ASP A 59 -15.90 -6.18 7.72
N GLY A 60 -15.21 -6.06 8.86
CA GLY A 60 -14.46 -7.15 9.50
C GLY A 60 -13.09 -7.44 8.87
N GLU A 61 -12.63 -6.63 7.92
CA GLU A 61 -11.29 -6.73 7.32
C GLU A 61 -10.38 -5.61 7.84
N LEU A 62 -9.12 -5.97 8.11
CA LEU A 62 -8.11 -5.06 8.65
C LEU A 62 -7.27 -4.46 7.52
N TYR A 63 -7.12 -3.15 7.57
CA TYR A 63 -6.33 -2.37 6.63
C TYR A 63 -5.24 -1.59 7.37
N ALA A 64 -3.99 -1.70 6.93
CA ALA A 64 -2.92 -0.83 7.37
C ALA A 64 -3.00 0.50 6.64
N LYS A 65 -3.15 1.60 7.37
CA LYS A 65 -2.95 2.94 6.84
C LYS A 65 -1.46 3.21 6.70
N ALA A 66 -1.02 3.50 5.48
CA ALA A 66 0.33 3.93 5.16
C ALA A 66 0.31 5.28 4.45
N VAL A 67 1.44 5.97 4.45
CA VAL A 67 1.65 7.19 3.67
C VAL A 67 2.56 6.88 2.50
N ILE A 68 2.17 7.33 1.31
CA ILE A 68 3.00 7.25 0.10
C ILE A 68 3.29 8.63 -0.45
N GLU A 69 4.45 8.81 -1.06
CA GLU A 69 4.82 9.99 -1.83
C GLU A 69 4.78 9.70 -3.33
N VAL A 70 4.07 10.53 -4.08
CA VAL A 70 3.99 10.42 -5.54
C VAL A 70 5.33 10.84 -6.16
N VAL A 71 6.01 9.92 -6.85
CA VAL A 71 7.26 10.20 -7.57
C VAL A 71 6.96 10.68 -8.99
N ARG A 72 5.97 10.07 -9.64
CA ARG A 72 5.63 10.36 -11.03
C ARG A 72 4.25 9.81 -11.37
N VAL A 73 3.53 10.51 -12.22
CA VAL A 73 2.32 9.97 -12.87
C VAL A 73 2.50 10.01 -14.39
N ARG A 74 2.07 8.94 -15.07
CA ARG A 74 2.03 8.81 -16.53
C ARG A 74 0.67 8.23 -16.93
N GLY A 75 -0.24 9.08 -17.42
CA GLY A 75 -1.62 8.67 -17.65
C GLY A 75 -2.26 8.26 -16.33
N ASN A 76 -2.63 6.99 -16.21
CA ASN A 76 -3.21 6.42 -14.99
C ASN A 76 -2.26 5.45 -14.25
N ARG A 77 -0.99 5.39 -14.67
CA ARG A 77 0.07 4.69 -13.95
C ARG A 77 0.76 5.66 -12.99
N MET A 78 0.70 5.35 -11.70
CA MET A 78 1.33 6.12 -10.63
C MET A 78 2.58 5.40 -10.14
N THR A 79 3.71 6.09 -10.10
CA THR A 79 4.92 5.66 -9.39
C THR A 79 4.99 6.40 -8.06
N PHE A 80 5.18 5.67 -6.97
CA PHE A 80 5.23 6.19 -5.61
C PHE A 80 6.32 5.53 -4.77
N ARG A 81 6.62 6.11 -3.60
CA ARG A 81 7.45 5.51 -2.55
C ARG A 81 6.65 5.49 -1.25
N THR A 82 6.81 4.44 -0.44
CA THR A 82 6.26 4.42 0.91
C THR A 82 7.10 5.28 1.83
N VAL A 83 6.43 6.01 2.73
CA VAL A 83 7.06 6.78 3.79
C VAL A 83 7.02 5.94 5.06
N HIS A 84 8.19 5.65 5.63
CA HIS A 84 8.31 4.93 6.87
C HIS A 84 7.96 5.79 8.07
N THR A 85 7.68 5.15 9.19
CA THR A 85 7.42 5.81 10.49
C THR A 85 8.61 6.62 11.01
N ASP A 86 9.83 6.31 10.59
CA ASP A 86 11.04 7.08 10.89
C ASP A 86 11.29 8.25 9.92
N GLY A 87 10.42 8.43 8.93
CA GLY A 87 10.51 9.46 7.89
C GLY A 87 11.44 9.10 6.73
N THR A 88 12.08 7.93 6.74
CA THR A 88 12.79 7.43 5.57
C THR A 88 11.83 7.00 4.47
N MET A 89 12.33 6.89 3.25
CA MET A 89 11.54 6.46 2.10
C MET A 89 11.94 5.04 1.71
N GLY A 90 10.93 4.20 1.48
CA GLY A 90 11.11 2.87 0.89
C GLY A 90 11.34 2.92 -0.62
N ASP A 91 11.34 1.73 -1.22
CA ASP A 91 11.59 1.57 -2.65
C ASP A 91 10.47 2.15 -3.53
N SER A 92 10.86 2.54 -4.75
CA SER A 92 9.93 3.11 -5.73
C SER A 92 9.13 2.01 -6.41
N ARG A 93 7.81 2.14 -6.41
CA ARG A 93 6.89 1.17 -7.00
C ARG A 93 5.90 1.84 -7.92
N SER A 94 5.39 1.09 -8.89
CA SER A 94 4.38 1.59 -9.83
C SER A 94 3.12 0.76 -9.75
N VAL A 95 1.98 1.42 -9.90
CA VAL A 95 0.66 0.79 -9.90
C VAL A 95 -0.16 1.33 -11.06
N GLN A 96 -0.90 0.45 -11.71
CA GLN A 96 -1.88 0.82 -12.72
C GLN A 96 -3.23 1.00 -12.03
N LEU A 97 -3.66 2.25 -11.86
CA LEU A 97 -4.94 2.56 -11.23
C LEU A 97 -6.08 2.40 -12.25
N ASP A 98 -7.32 2.30 -11.78
CA ASP A 98 -8.51 2.42 -12.65
C ASP A 98 -8.77 3.90 -13.01
N SER A 99 -9.37 4.15 -14.18
CA SER A 99 -9.79 5.50 -14.60
C SER A 99 -10.83 6.16 -13.67
N SER A 100 -11.63 5.35 -12.95
CA SER A 100 -12.58 5.79 -11.93
C SER A 100 -11.88 6.19 -10.63
N TRP A 101 -10.67 5.70 -10.37
CA TRP A 101 -9.96 5.87 -9.11
C TRP A 101 -9.78 7.34 -8.72
N ARG A 102 -10.00 7.63 -7.44
CA ARG A 102 -9.84 8.97 -6.86
C ARG A 102 -9.01 8.92 -5.60
N ALA A 103 -8.23 9.99 -5.37
CA ALA A 103 -7.58 10.28 -4.10
C ALA A 103 -8.31 11.41 -3.38
N ASP A 104 -8.67 11.23 -2.11
CA ASP A 104 -9.06 12.36 -1.26
C ASP A 104 -7.84 13.01 -0.60
N ILE A 105 -7.67 14.31 -0.82
CA ILE A 105 -6.54 15.08 -0.30
C ILE A 105 -7.06 16.41 0.22
N GLY A 106 -7.27 16.46 1.54
CA GLY A 106 -7.80 17.63 2.22
C GLY A 106 -9.27 17.91 1.88
N GLY A 107 -10.09 16.85 1.77
CA GLY A 107 -11.51 16.96 1.46
C GLY A 107 -11.80 17.33 0.00
N ARG A 108 -10.83 17.07 -0.88
CA ARG A 108 -10.97 17.25 -2.33
C ARG A 108 -10.56 15.96 -3.01
N SER A 109 -11.42 15.50 -3.92
CA SER A 109 -11.20 14.34 -4.76
C SER A 109 -10.36 14.70 -5.99
N TYR A 110 -9.28 13.96 -6.23
CA TYR A 110 -8.37 14.12 -7.38
C TYR A 110 -8.31 12.83 -8.19
N ARG A 111 -8.19 12.95 -9.50
CA ARG A 111 -7.86 11.81 -10.36
C ARG A 111 -6.38 11.49 -10.24
N ALA A 112 -5.99 10.26 -10.56
CA ALA A 112 -4.58 9.88 -10.61
C ALA A 112 -3.76 10.83 -11.50
N SER A 113 -4.28 11.21 -12.66
CA SER A 113 -3.62 12.12 -13.61
C SER A 113 -3.36 13.52 -13.07
N ASP A 114 -4.13 13.94 -12.06
CA ASP A 114 -4.08 15.29 -11.49
C ASP A 114 -3.11 15.36 -10.29
N LEU A 115 -2.58 14.21 -9.85
CA LEU A 115 -1.62 14.13 -8.78
C LEU A 115 -0.26 14.67 -9.22
N MET A 116 0.36 15.43 -8.32
CA MET A 116 1.64 16.06 -8.56
C MET A 116 2.77 15.28 -7.87
N ARG A 117 3.98 15.37 -8.41
CA ARG A 117 5.17 14.82 -7.74
C ARG A 117 5.35 15.49 -6.37
N GLY A 118 5.74 14.69 -5.37
CA GLY A 118 6.00 15.12 -4.00
C GLY A 118 4.74 15.19 -3.14
N GLN A 119 3.57 14.90 -3.72
CA GLN A 119 2.32 14.86 -2.98
C GLN A 119 2.26 13.59 -2.13
N GLN A 120 1.91 13.74 -0.85
CA GLN A 120 1.75 12.62 0.07
C GLN A 120 0.28 12.23 0.18
N LEU A 121 0.02 10.93 0.11
CA LEU A 121 -1.32 10.34 0.13
C LEU A 121 -1.41 9.33 1.26
N ASN A 122 -2.56 9.29 1.94
CA ASN A 122 -2.90 8.17 2.81
C ASN A 122 -3.47 7.05 1.95
N VAL A 123 -2.93 5.85 2.10
CA VAL A 123 -3.40 4.65 1.41
C VAL A 123 -3.68 3.55 2.41
N TYR A 124 -4.59 2.66 2.06
CA TYR A 124 -4.99 1.54 2.90
C TYR A 124 -4.56 0.23 2.23
N LEU A 125 -3.73 -0.53 2.93
CA LEU A 125 -3.14 -1.78 2.48
C LEU A 125 -3.82 -2.94 3.23
N PRO A 126 -4.47 -3.89 2.55
CA PRO A 126 -5.01 -5.08 3.22
C PRO A 126 -3.89 -6.04 3.62
N GLU A 127 -4.13 -6.89 4.62
CA GLU A 127 -3.11 -7.77 5.22
C GLU A 127 -2.67 -8.94 4.32
N ASP A 128 -3.54 -9.36 3.41
CA ASP A 128 -3.41 -10.58 2.62
C ASP A 128 -2.91 -10.32 1.18
N ARG A 129 -3.12 -9.11 0.63
CA ARG A 129 -2.65 -8.72 -0.71
C ARG A 129 -2.04 -7.33 -0.76
N PHE A 130 -1.12 -7.11 -1.69
CA PHE A 130 -0.57 -5.78 -1.90
C PHE A 130 -1.46 -4.95 -2.84
N ALA A 131 -2.42 -4.23 -2.24
CA ALA A 131 -3.37 -3.38 -2.95
C ALA A 131 -3.53 -2.02 -2.28
N LEU A 132 -3.77 -0.98 -3.06
CA LEU A 132 -4.13 0.35 -2.54
C LEU A 132 -5.64 0.49 -2.56
N ALA A 133 -6.27 0.57 -1.39
CA ALA A 133 -7.62 1.07 -1.23
C ALA A 133 -7.59 2.57 -0.90
N VAL A 134 -8.60 3.30 -1.38
CA VAL A 134 -8.77 4.72 -1.09
C VAL A 134 -10.07 4.95 -0.33
N HIS A 135 -10.01 5.95 0.55
CA HIS A 135 -11.12 6.46 1.33
C HIS A 135 -12.17 7.11 0.42
N ASP A 136 -13.42 6.64 0.50
CA ASP A 136 -14.61 7.46 0.27
C ASP A 136 -15.11 8.01 1.61
N GLU A 137 -16.10 8.91 1.61
CA GLU A 137 -16.68 9.52 2.82
C GLU A 137 -17.13 8.48 3.88
N ASP A 138 -17.35 7.22 3.46
CA ASP A 138 -17.76 6.08 4.30
C ASP A 138 -16.63 5.05 4.57
N GLY A 139 -15.35 5.39 4.36
CA GLY A 139 -14.20 4.50 4.57
C GLY A 139 -13.60 3.92 3.27
N PRO A 140 -12.49 3.16 3.34
CA PRO A 140 -11.91 2.49 2.18
C PRO A 140 -12.89 1.46 1.59
N ASP A 141 -13.30 1.62 0.34
CA ASP A 141 -14.18 0.64 -0.29
C ASP A 141 -13.35 -0.55 -0.81
N ALA A 142 -13.67 -1.75 -0.32
CA ALA A 142 -13.03 -2.99 -0.77
C ALA A 142 -13.21 -3.22 -2.29
N ALA A 143 -14.23 -2.60 -2.90
CA ALA A 143 -14.48 -2.63 -4.34
C ALA A 143 -13.45 -1.83 -5.16
N ASP A 144 -12.73 -0.88 -4.55
CA ASP A 144 -11.76 0.00 -5.21
C ASP A 144 -10.31 -0.34 -4.86
N MET A 145 -10.05 -1.60 -4.54
CA MET A 145 -8.69 -2.10 -4.34
C MET A 145 -7.97 -2.25 -5.67
N VAL A 146 -6.90 -1.48 -5.84
CA VAL A 146 -6.00 -1.64 -6.97
C VAL A 146 -4.82 -2.51 -6.56
N VAL A 147 -4.77 -3.73 -7.10
CA VAL A 147 -3.62 -4.63 -6.92
C VAL A 147 -2.40 -4.01 -7.58
N ILE A 148 -1.31 -3.91 -6.84
CA ILE A 148 -0.06 -3.40 -7.36
C ILE A 148 0.64 -4.57 -8.04
N GLU A 149 0.46 -4.65 -9.35
CA GLU A 149 1.23 -5.55 -10.20
C GLU A 149 2.68 -5.08 -10.20
N GLU A 150 3.57 -5.89 -9.62
CA GLU A 150 4.99 -5.69 -9.78
C GLU A 150 5.32 -5.99 -11.25
N GLU A 151 5.42 -4.93 -12.06
CA GLU A 151 6.10 -5.02 -13.35
C GLU A 151 7.57 -5.31 -13.01
N VAL A 152 7.89 -6.60 -12.86
CA VAL A 152 9.25 -7.10 -12.70
C VAL A 152 9.98 -6.63 -13.94
N VAL A 153 10.66 -5.50 -13.82
CA VAL A 153 11.58 -5.05 -14.85
C VAL A 153 12.69 -6.08 -14.79
N GLU A 154 12.55 -7.13 -15.61
CA GLU A 154 13.62 -8.06 -15.90
C GLU A 154 14.78 -7.19 -16.36
N MET A 155 15.69 -6.86 -15.44
CA MET A 155 16.95 -6.24 -15.79
C MET A 155 17.52 -7.13 -16.89
N PRO A 156 17.80 -6.60 -18.09
CA PRO A 156 18.44 -7.42 -19.10
C PRO A 156 19.69 -7.96 -18.43
N THR A 157 19.79 -9.29 -18.34
CA THR A 157 20.97 -9.95 -17.80
C THR A 157 22.15 -9.46 -18.62
N THR A 158 22.86 -8.45 -18.12
CA THR A 158 24.02 -7.83 -18.78
C THR A 158 25.27 -8.66 -18.50
N ALA A 159 25.12 -9.98 -18.45
CA ALA A 159 26.22 -10.90 -18.67
C ALA A 159 26.60 -10.80 -20.17
N SER A 160 27.27 -9.70 -20.50
CA SER A 160 27.76 -9.44 -21.84
C SER A 160 28.70 -10.59 -22.23
N PRO A 161 28.55 -11.22 -23.41
CA PRO A 161 29.40 -12.32 -23.86
C PRO A 161 30.87 -11.92 -24.08
N LEU A 162 31.21 -10.63 -23.89
CA LEU A 162 32.57 -10.12 -23.86
C LEU A 162 33.47 -10.84 -22.85
N PHE A 163 32.93 -11.31 -21.71
CA PHE A 163 33.70 -12.13 -20.76
C PHE A 163 34.16 -13.45 -21.38
N LEU A 164 33.34 -14.08 -22.23
CA LEU A 164 33.70 -15.32 -22.92
C LEU A 164 34.75 -15.07 -24.03
N ILE A 165 34.64 -13.95 -24.75
CA ILE A 165 35.62 -13.55 -25.76
C ILE A 165 36.99 -13.26 -25.11
N GLY A 166 37.00 -12.57 -23.97
CA GLY A 166 38.21 -12.31 -23.19
C GLY A 166 38.90 -13.59 -22.70
N ALA A 167 38.12 -14.56 -22.21
CA ALA A 167 38.66 -15.85 -21.76
C ALA A 167 39.30 -16.66 -22.91
N ALA A 168 38.66 -16.70 -24.08
CA ALA A 168 39.21 -17.39 -25.25
C ALA A 168 40.49 -16.71 -25.77
N GLY A 169 40.53 -15.38 -25.82
CA GLY A 169 41.72 -14.62 -26.21
C GLY A 169 42.90 -14.83 -25.25
N GLY A 170 42.64 -14.84 -23.94
CA GLY A 170 43.66 -15.12 -22.91
C GLY A 170 44.28 -16.51 -23.04
N ALA A 171 43.47 -17.53 -23.33
CA ALA A 171 43.96 -18.90 -23.52
C ALA A 171 44.90 -19.03 -24.73
N LEU A 172 44.58 -18.38 -25.86
CA LEU A 172 45.43 -18.38 -27.05
C LEU A 172 46.77 -17.67 -26.81
N LEU A 173 46.77 -16.54 -26.07
CA LEU A 173 47.99 -15.82 -25.72
C LEU A 173 48.88 -16.63 -24.77
N ALA A 174 48.28 -17.31 -23.78
CA ALA A 174 49.03 -18.18 -22.86
C ALA A 174 49.68 -19.37 -23.59
N LEU A 175 48.95 -20.00 -24.53
CA LEU A 175 49.48 -21.10 -25.34
C LEU A 175 50.61 -20.63 -26.27
N GLY A 176 50.44 -19.48 -26.93
CA GLY A 176 51.47 -18.87 -27.78
C GLY A 176 52.74 -18.51 -27.00
N GLY A 177 52.58 -17.96 -25.78
CA GLY A 177 53.68 -17.68 -24.87
C GLY A 177 54.45 -18.95 -24.46
N ALA A 178 53.74 -20.02 -24.11
CA ALA A 178 54.34 -21.29 -23.72
C ALA A 178 55.15 -21.93 -24.86
N LEU A 179 54.59 -21.98 -26.08
CA LEU A 179 55.28 -22.53 -27.26
C LEU A 179 56.52 -21.72 -27.64
N THR A 180 56.45 -20.39 -27.53
CA THR A 180 57.59 -19.50 -27.81
C THR A 180 58.70 -19.65 -26.76
N GLY A 181 58.32 -19.83 -25.48
CA GLY A 181 59.26 -20.10 -24.39
C GLY A 181 59.99 -21.44 -24.55
N LEU A 182 59.27 -22.49 -24.96
CA LEU A 182 59.83 -23.81 -25.26
C LEU A 182 60.83 -23.76 -26.43
N ARG A 183 60.49 -23.03 -27.50
CA ARG A 183 61.36 -22.88 -28.68
C ARG A 183 62.62 -22.06 -28.43
N ARG A 184 62.62 -21.14 -27.46
CA ARG A 184 63.83 -20.37 -27.09
C ARG A 184 64.79 -21.15 -26.18
N ARG A 185 64.36 -22.31 -25.67
CA ARG A 185 65.12 -23.14 -24.72
C ARG A 185 65.78 -24.36 -25.37
N SER A 186 65.41 -24.69 -26.62
CA SER A 186 66.08 -25.61 -27.53
C SER A 186 67.09 -24.88 -28.41
#